data_AF-A0A950YG22-F1
#
_entry.id   AF-A0A950YG22-F1
#
_cell.length_a   1.000
_cell.length_b   1.000
_cell.length_c   1.000
_cell.angle_alpha   90.00
_cell.angle_beta   90.00
_cell.angle_gamma   90.00
#
_symmetry.space_group_name_H-M   'P 1'
#
loop_
_entity.id
_entity.type
_entity.pdbx_description
1 polymer ?
#
loop_
_entity_poly.entity_id
_entity_poly.type
_entity_poly.pdbx_seq_one_letter_code
_entity_poly.pdbx_strand_id
1 'polypeptide(L)'
;MDTVLGNLRVRLLRLARGRMQLVTRAPTTADLAGEGGNYYVDLSGDPLDPACTYARDFAAIRRAGRAPAVACAHIARQPDIFELAVEYWFYYYFNQFNDLHEGDWEGMQIAFDATTPAQALSGDPHEIVLFQHAGGGEHANWHDA
;
A
#
# COMPACT_ATOMS: atom_id res chain seq x y z
N MET A 1 3.02 -6.25 5.14
CA MET A 1 3.27 -5.19 6.15
C MET A 1 4.50 -5.47 7.03
N ASP A 2 4.84 -6.73 7.30
CA ASP A 2 5.93 -7.12 8.23
C ASP A 2 7.35 -6.66 7.83
N THR A 3 7.53 -6.25 6.57
CA THR A 3 8.73 -5.59 6.09
C THR A 3 8.98 -4.24 6.80
N VAL A 4 7.89 -3.55 7.17
CA VAL A 4 7.89 -2.23 7.82
C VAL A 4 7.51 -2.35 9.29
N LEU A 5 6.40 -3.02 9.59
CA LEU A 5 5.90 -3.16 10.95
C LEU A 5 6.76 -4.13 11.76
N GLY A 6 6.91 -3.87 13.06
CA GLY A 6 7.81 -4.64 13.94
C GLY A 6 9.30 -4.41 13.68
N ASN A 7 9.68 -3.47 12.81
CA ASN A 7 11.07 -3.11 12.56
C ASN A 7 11.52 -1.95 13.48
N LEU A 8 12.53 -2.16 14.34
CA LEU A 8 13.02 -1.16 15.31
C LEU A 8 13.56 0.14 14.67
N ARG A 9 13.91 0.08 13.38
CA ARG A 9 14.34 1.26 12.61
C ARG A 9 13.16 2.11 12.14
N VAL A 10 11.95 1.55 12.11
CA VAL A 10 10.72 2.27 11.74
C VAL A 10 10.12 2.95 12.97
N ARG A 11 9.64 4.17 12.76
CA ARG A 11 9.03 5.00 13.80
C ARG A 11 7.55 5.22 13.46
N LEU A 12 6.72 5.28 14.49
CA LEU A 12 5.40 5.90 14.41
C LEU A 12 5.51 7.30 15.00
N LEU A 13 5.16 8.30 14.21
CA LEU A 13 5.19 9.71 14.58
C LEU A 13 3.77 10.26 14.63
N ARG A 14 3.52 11.20 15.52
CA ARG A 14 2.27 11.97 15.58
C ARG A 14 2.57 13.43 15.34
N LEU A 15 1.86 14.05 14.40
CA LEU A 15 1.87 15.50 14.23
C LEU A 15 0.97 16.13 15.30
N ALA A 16 1.58 16.95 16.17
CA ALA A 16 0.88 17.71 17.19
C ALA A 16 1.46 19.12 17.29
N ARG A 17 0.61 20.13 17.11
CA ARG A 17 1.00 21.56 17.16
C ARG A 17 2.17 21.89 16.22
N GLY A 18 2.13 21.35 15.00
CA GLY A 18 3.15 21.59 13.97
C GLY A 18 4.49 20.89 14.20
N ARG A 19 4.57 19.94 15.15
CA ARG A 19 5.79 19.16 15.41
C ARG A 19 5.50 17.67 15.36
N MET A 20 6.41 16.92 14.76
CA MET A 20 6.40 15.45 14.82
C MET A 20 6.90 15.00 16.20
N GLN A 21 6.13 14.13 16.85
CA GLN A 21 6.46 13.54 18.13
C GLN A 21 6.56 12.03 17.95
N LEU A 22 7.63 11.42 18.47
CA LEU A 22 7.76 9.97 18.47
C LEU A 22 6.69 9.35 19.38
N VAL A 23 5.89 8.46 18.82
CA VAL A 23 4.93 7.64 19.56
C VAL A 23 5.61 6.35 19.99
N THR A 24 6.13 5.58 19.03
CA THR A 24 6.85 4.33 19.29
C THR A 24 7.82 3.99 18.16
N ARG A 25 8.70 3.02 18.41
CA ARG A 25 9.55 2.35 17.41
C ARG A 25 9.04 0.94 17.20
N ALA A 26 9.28 0.37 16.01
CA ALA A 26 8.73 -0.93 15.62
C ALA A 26 7.20 -0.99 15.79
N PRO A 27 6.43 -0.05 15.21
CA PRO A 27 4.98 -0.09 15.33
C PRO A 27 4.45 -1.41 14.76
N THR A 28 3.41 -1.92 15.40
CA THR A 28 2.61 -3.05 14.97
C THR A 28 1.33 -2.56 14.29
N THR A 29 0.58 -3.46 13.67
CA THR A 29 -0.74 -3.12 13.11
C THR A 29 -1.69 -2.59 14.18
N ALA A 30 -1.59 -3.10 15.42
CA ALA A 30 -2.41 -2.65 16.53
C ALA A 30 -2.09 -1.21 16.94
N ASP A 31 -0.84 -0.76 16.79
CA ASP A 31 -0.43 0.63 17.08
C ASP A 31 -0.95 1.62 16.02
N LEU A 32 -1.38 1.14 14.85
CA LEU A 32 -1.90 1.97 13.75
C LEU A 32 -3.42 1.95 13.67
N ALA A 33 -4.05 0.88 14.16
CA ALA A 33 -5.48 0.67 14.00
C ALA A 33 -6.29 1.75 14.71
N GLY A 34 -7.14 2.46 13.96
CA GLY A 34 -7.99 3.52 14.51
C GLY A 34 -7.27 4.85 14.76
N GLU A 35 -5.97 4.94 14.46
CA GLU A 35 -5.26 6.22 14.50
C GLU A 35 -5.72 7.14 13.37
N GLY A 36 -5.78 8.44 13.66
CA GLY A 36 -6.24 9.46 12.70
C GLY A 36 -5.17 9.86 11.68
N GLY A 37 -5.54 10.71 10.73
CA GLY A 37 -4.66 11.20 9.66
C GLY A 37 -3.48 12.08 10.11
N ASN A 38 -3.26 12.26 11.42
CA ASN A 38 -2.12 12.98 11.99
C ASN A 38 -1.02 12.03 12.50
N TYR A 39 -1.07 10.75 12.16
CA TYR A 39 -0.05 9.75 12.46
C TYR A 39 0.66 9.30 11.18
N TYR A 40 1.97 9.08 11.30
CA TYR A 40 2.86 8.83 10.17
C TYR A 40 3.81 7.69 10.49
N VAL A 41 3.88 6.71 9.58
CA VAL A 41 4.91 5.68 9.60
C VAL A 41 6.14 6.24 8.90
N ASP A 42 7.26 6.23 9.60
CA ASP A 42 8.49 6.86 9.16
C ASP A 42 9.62 5.84 9.08
N LEU A 43 10.15 5.67 7.87
CA LEU A 43 11.22 4.74 7.55
C LEU A 43 12.59 5.35 7.91
N SER A 44 13.53 4.52 8.33
CA SER A 44 14.88 5.00 8.62
C SER A 44 15.61 5.43 7.35
N GLY A 45 15.92 6.71 7.27
CA GLY A 45 16.66 7.32 6.18
C GLY A 45 16.36 8.81 6.12
N ASP A 46 17.00 9.50 5.19
CA ASP A 46 16.67 10.86 4.80
C ASP A 46 16.83 10.93 3.27
N PRO A 47 15.77 11.21 2.50
CA PRO A 47 15.85 11.30 1.05
C PRO A 47 16.71 12.50 0.58
N LEU A 48 16.95 13.48 1.45
CA LEU A 48 17.79 14.65 1.15
C LEU A 48 19.27 14.43 1.49
N ASP A 49 19.60 13.33 2.18
CA ASP A 49 20.98 12.96 2.48
C ASP A 49 21.58 12.13 1.31
N PRO A 50 22.71 12.54 0.70
CA PRO A 50 23.38 11.74 -0.32
C PRO A 50 23.82 10.35 0.19
N ALA A 51 23.89 10.14 1.50
CA ALA A 51 24.13 8.85 2.14
C ALA A 51 22.84 8.06 2.42
N CYS A 52 21.71 8.39 1.79
CA CYS A 52 20.41 7.74 1.94
C CYS A 52 20.50 6.20 1.97
N THR A 53 19.70 5.58 2.86
CA THR A 53 19.81 4.15 3.20
C THR A 53 18.70 3.27 2.65
N TYR A 54 17.60 3.80 2.12
CA TYR A 54 16.40 3.01 1.84
C TYR A 54 16.64 1.78 0.97
N ALA A 55 17.38 1.93 -0.15
CA ALA A 55 17.75 0.82 -1.03
C ALA A 55 18.61 -0.24 -0.31
N ARG A 56 19.57 0.19 0.51
CA ARG A 56 20.47 -0.70 1.28
C ARG A 56 19.71 -1.43 2.39
N ASP A 57 18.82 -0.72 3.08
CA ASP A 57 17.95 -1.27 4.12
C ASP A 57 17.02 -2.31 3.51
N PHE A 58 16.39 -2.02 2.36
CA PHE A 58 15.53 -2.99 1.68
C PHE A 58 16.31 -4.23 1.22
N ALA A 59 17.50 -4.06 0.64
CA ALA A 59 18.36 -5.17 0.25
C ALA A 59 18.75 -6.04 1.46
N ALA A 60 18.98 -5.45 2.63
CA ALA A 60 19.26 -6.19 3.86
C ALA A 60 18.03 -6.98 4.35
N ILE A 61 16.84 -6.36 4.36
CA ILE A 61 15.58 -7.02 4.72
C ILE A 61 15.30 -8.21 3.78
N ARG A 62 15.46 -8.02 2.46
CA ARG A 62 15.31 -9.10 1.47
C ARG A 62 16.27 -10.26 1.72
N ARG A 63 17.56 -9.98 1.95
CA ARG A 63 18.56 -11.01 2.29
C ARG A 63 18.24 -11.76 3.58
N ALA A 64 17.57 -11.11 4.53
CA ALA A 64 17.11 -11.73 5.76
C ALA A 64 15.79 -12.52 5.60
N GLY A 65 15.20 -12.59 4.40
CA GLY A 65 13.92 -13.27 4.16
C GLY A 65 12.72 -12.55 4.78
N ARG A 66 12.86 -11.27 5.16
CA ARG A 66 11.83 -10.48 5.86
C ARG A 66 11.05 -9.55 4.94
N ALA A 67 11.10 -9.79 3.64
CA ALA A 67 10.38 -9.03 2.62
C ALA A 67 9.51 -9.96 1.77
N PRO A 68 8.48 -10.60 2.34
CA PRO A 68 7.55 -11.41 1.57
C PRO A 68 6.80 -10.55 0.56
N ALA A 69 6.51 -11.10 -0.62
CA ALA A 69 5.53 -10.51 -1.53
C ALA A 69 4.15 -10.65 -0.88
N VAL A 70 3.54 -9.53 -0.49
CA VAL A 70 2.23 -9.50 0.14
C VAL A 70 1.30 -8.65 -0.71
N ALA A 71 0.19 -9.25 -1.12
CA ALA A 71 -0.95 -8.55 -1.70
C ALA A 71 -2.03 -8.40 -0.63
N CYS A 72 -2.41 -7.17 -0.32
CA CYS A 72 -3.58 -6.88 0.50
C CYS A 72 -4.80 -6.80 -0.42
N ALA A 73 -5.92 -7.40 -0.02
CA ALA A 73 -7.17 -7.31 -0.77
C ALA A 73 -8.23 -6.54 0.03
N HIS A 74 -9.00 -5.71 -0.65
CA HIS A 74 -10.11 -4.97 -0.09
C HIS A 74 -11.33 -5.05 -1.03
N ILE A 75 -12.53 -5.20 -0.48
CA ILE A 75 -13.77 -5.18 -1.25
C ILE A 75 -14.37 -3.79 -1.13
N ALA A 76 -14.31 -3.02 -2.21
CA ALA A 76 -14.93 -1.71 -2.30
C ALA A 76 -16.35 -1.83 -2.87
N ARG A 77 -17.25 -1.02 -2.34
CA ARG A 77 -18.64 -0.88 -2.82
C ARG A 77 -19.03 0.58 -2.72
N GLN A 78 -19.76 1.07 -3.71
CA GLN A 78 -20.31 2.41 -3.68
C GLN A 78 -21.84 2.33 -3.44
N PRO A 79 -22.39 3.10 -2.47
CA PRO A 79 -23.83 3.21 -2.32
C PRO A 79 -24.50 3.64 -3.63
N ASP A 80 -25.64 3.04 -3.93
CA ASP A 80 -26.48 3.35 -5.10
C ASP A 80 -25.86 3.05 -6.48
N ILE A 81 -24.68 2.40 -6.51
CA ILE A 81 -24.10 1.83 -7.74
C ILE A 81 -24.12 0.31 -7.65
N PHE A 82 -24.58 -0.34 -8.72
CA PHE A 82 -24.58 -1.81 -8.84
C PHE A 82 -23.19 -2.30 -9.25
N GLU A 83 -22.18 -2.02 -8.42
CA GLU A 83 -20.80 -2.41 -8.70
C GLU A 83 -20.09 -2.82 -7.42
N LEU A 84 -19.29 -3.88 -7.54
CA LEU A 84 -18.37 -4.36 -6.52
C LEU A 84 -16.99 -4.42 -7.15
N ALA A 85 -16.01 -3.79 -6.50
CA ALA A 85 -14.62 -3.87 -6.90
C ALA A 85 -13.81 -4.66 -5.86
N VAL A 86 -12.92 -5.52 -6.35
CA VAL A 86 -11.87 -6.12 -5.53
C VAL A 86 -10.58 -5.39 -5.83
N GLU A 87 -10.09 -4.64 -4.85
CA GLU A 87 -8.83 -3.91 -4.92
C GLU A 87 -7.70 -4.78 -4.37
N TYR A 88 -6.61 -4.89 -5.12
CA TYR A 88 -5.35 -5.47 -4.67
C TYR A 88 -4.31 -4.37 -4.50
N TRP A 89 -3.65 -4.36 -3.35
CA TRP A 89 -2.64 -3.39 -2.98
C TRP A 89 -1.31 -4.09 -2.66
N PHE A 90 -0.23 -3.57 -3.25
CA PHE A 90 1.12 -4.09 -3.11
C PHE A 90 2.01 -3.00 -2.53
N TYR A 91 2.72 -3.33 -1.45
CA TYR A 91 3.64 -2.37 -0.84
C TYR A 91 5.09 -2.70 -1.17
N TYR A 92 5.81 -1.71 -1.66
CA TYR A 92 7.26 -1.74 -1.85
C TYR A 92 7.92 -0.86 -0.80
N TYR A 93 8.88 -1.41 -0.05
CA TYR A 93 9.67 -0.61 0.90
C TYR A 93 10.52 0.46 0.17
N PHE A 94 10.97 0.12 -1.03
CA PHE A 94 11.73 1.01 -1.89
C PHE A 94 11.39 0.66 -3.34
N ASN A 95 10.90 1.64 -4.10
CA ASN A 95 10.60 1.48 -5.53
C ASN A 95 11.78 2.02 -6.36
N GLN A 96 12.18 1.25 -7.37
CA GLN A 96 13.23 1.59 -8.31
C GLN A 96 12.74 1.53 -9.77
N PHE A 97 11.43 1.44 -9.99
CA PHE A 97 10.85 1.03 -11.27
C PHE A 97 10.41 2.18 -12.18
N ASN A 98 10.19 3.42 -11.70
CA ASN A 98 10.09 4.63 -12.54
C ASN A 98 9.96 5.97 -11.76
N ASP A 99 9.87 5.93 -10.44
CA ASP A 99 10.01 7.09 -9.56
C ASP A 99 10.78 6.60 -8.33
N LEU A 100 12.04 7.00 -8.19
CA LEU A 100 12.92 6.40 -7.18
C LEU A 100 12.60 7.00 -5.81
N HIS A 101 11.88 6.24 -4.99
CA HIS A 101 11.51 6.69 -3.64
C HIS A 101 11.33 5.55 -2.64
N GLU A 102 11.37 5.92 -1.36
CA GLU A 102 10.98 5.05 -0.25
C GLU A 102 9.47 4.94 -0.12
N GLY A 103 9.00 3.73 0.19
CA GLY A 103 7.61 3.43 0.48
C GLY A 103 6.67 3.71 -0.68
N ASP A 104 6.23 2.67 -1.36
CA ASP A 104 5.30 2.80 -2.47
C ASP A 104 4.13 1.82 -2.36
N TRP A 105 2.94 2.33 -2.67
CA TRP A 105 1.71 1.55 -2.74
C TRP A 105 1.27 1.50 -4.19
N GLU A 106 1.48 0.35 -4.80
CA GLU A 106 0.95 0.03 -6.11
C GLU A 106 -0.36 -0.72 -5.95
N GLY A 107 -1.20 -0.72 -6.96
CA GLY A 107 -2.44 -1.47 -6.89
C GLY A 107 -3.11 -1.70 -8.23
N MET A 108 -4.14 -2.54 -8.14
CA MET A 108 -5.06 -2.83 -9.23
C MET A 108 -6.44 -3.06 -8.65
N GLN A 109 -7.48 -2.91 -9.47
CA GLN A 109 -8.81 -3.39 -9.13
C GLN A 109 -9.41 -4.23 -10.23
N ILE A 110 -10.33 -5.11 -9.83
CA ILE A 110 -11.15 -5.92 -10.71
C ILE A 110 -12.62 -5.61 -10.38
N ALA A 111 -13.39 -5.17 -11.37
CA ALA A 111 -14.76 -4.73 -11.20
C ALA A 111 -15.79 -5.77 -11.70
N PHE A 112 -16.90 -5.87 -10.99
CA PHE A 112 -17.98 -6.81 -11.25
C PHE A 112 -19.33 -6.09 -11.27
N ASP A 113 -20.21 -6.52 -12.17
CA ASP A 113 -21.63 -6.14 -12.17
C ASP A 113 -22.38 -6.90 -11.06
N ALA A 114 -22.10 -6.54 -9.82
CA ALA A 114 -22.61 -7.22 -8.63
C ALA A 114 -22.68 -6.27 -7.43
N THR A 115 -23.58 -6.54 -6.48
CA THR A 115 -23.60 -5.82 -5.18
C THR A 115 -23.13 -6.70 -4.02
N THR A 116 -22.89 -7.98 -4.27
CA THR A 116 -22.45 -8.95 -3.27
C THR A 116 -21.36 -9.87 -3.82
N PRO A 117 -20.46 -10.41 -2.98
CA PRO A 117 -19.44 -11.37 -3.40
C PRO A 117 -20.04 -12.64 -4.02
N ALA A 118 -21.19 -13.10 -3.53
CA ALA A 118 -21.85 -14.28 -4.07
C ALA A 118 -22.33 -14.06 -5.53
N GLN A 119 -22.85 -12.86 -5.83
CA GLN A 119 -23.20 -12.48 -7.21
C GLN A 119 -21.94 -12.34 -8.08
N ALA A 120 -20.90 -11.67 -7.57
CA ALA A 120 -19.63 -11.52 -8.28
C ALA A 120 -19.02 -12.88 -8.66
N LEU A 121 -19.07 -13.88 -7.76
CA LEU A 121 -18.59 -15.24 -8.02
C LEU A 121 -19.46 -16.04 -8.99
N SER A 122 -20.66 -15.57 -9.33
CA SER A 122 -21.57 -16.25 -10.27
C SER A 122 -21.42 -15.80 -11.72
N GLY A 123 -20.60 -14.77 -11.97
CA GLY A 123 -20.28 -14.25 -13.29
C GLY A 123 -18.79 -13.92 -13.40
N ASP A 124 -18.43 -13.35 -14.54
CA ASP A 124 -17.07 -12.85 -14.78
C ASP A 124 -16.97 -11.37 -14.37
N PRO A 125 -15.76 -10.88 -14.03
CA PRO A 125 -15.50 -9.45 -14.01
C PRO A 125 -15.79 -8.80 -15.37
N HIS A 126 -16.06 -7.49 -15.37
CA HIS A 126 -16.21 -6.74 -16.61
C HIS A 126 -14.97 -5.88 -16.94
N GLU A 127 -14.20 -5.44 -15.94
CA GLU A 127 -13.04 -4.54 -16.10
C GLU A 127 -11.90 -4.89 -15.15
N ILE A 128 -10.67 -4.69 -15.62
CA ILE A 128 -9.46 -4.58 -14.79
C ILE A 128 -8.86 -3.18 -14.94
N VAL A 129 -8.40 -2.61 -13.82
CA VAL A 129 -7.73 -1.31 -13.79
C VAL A 129 -6.40 -1.44 -13.05
N LEU A 130 -5.32 -0.95 -13.65
CA LEU A 130 -4.00 -0.82 -13.03
C LEU A 130 -3.80 0.64 -12.61
N PHE A 131 -3.47 0.86 -11.34
CA PHE A 131 -3.31 2.22 -10.83
C PHE A 131 -2.04 2.87 -11.36
N GLN A 132 -2.13 4.16 -11.68
CA GLN A 132 -1.01 4.95 -12.17
C GLN A 132 -1.04 6.34 -11.52
N HIS A 133 0.14 6.91 -11.27
CA HIS A 133 0.29 8.23 -10.66
C HIS A 133 -0.46 9.35 -11.39
N ALA A 134 -0.60 9.25 -12.72
CA ALA A 134 -1.33 10.20 -13.54
C ALA A 134 -2.13 9.46 -14.63
N GLY A 135 -3.22 10.08 -15.11
CA GLY A 135 -3.98 9.58 -16.26
C GLY A 135 -5.23 8.76 -15.94
N GLY A 136 -5.54 8.54 -14.66
CA GLY A 136 -6.76 7.83 -14.24
C GLY A 136 -6.62 6.31 -14.12
N GLY A 137 -5.43 5.76 -14.38
CA GLY A 137 -5.16 4.32 -14.42
C GLY A 137 -5.16 3.78 -15.85
N GLU A 138 -4.61 2.57 -16.03
CA GLU A 138 -4.73 1.83 -17.28
C GLU A 138 -5.93 0.88 -17.16
N HIS A 139 -6.87 0.98 -18.09
CA HIS A 139 -8.12 0.20 -18.09
C HIS A 139 -8.11 -0.82 -19.21
N ALA A 140 -8.64 -2.00 -18.94
CA ALA A 140 -8.96 -2.98 -19.98
C ALA A 140 -10.28 -3.67 -19.66
N ASN A 141 -11.10 -3.91 -20.69
CA ASN A 141 -12.23 -4.82 -20.55
C ASN A 141 -11.67 -6.20 -20.22
N TRP A 142 -12.34 -6.92 -19.32
CA TRP A 142 -11.89 -8.24 -18.86
C TRP A 142 -11.66 -9.23 -20.01
N HIS A 143 -12.43 -9.12 -21.09
CA HIS A 143 -12.35 -10.01 -22.25
C HIS A 143 -11.37 -9.55 -23.34
N ASP A 144 -10.76 -8.38 -23.19
CA ASP A 144 -9.71 -7.87 -24.09
C ASP A 144 -8.29 -8.18 -23.58
N ALA A 145 -8.17 -8.59 -22.31
CA ALA A 145 -6.92 -8.85 -21.60
C ALA A 145 -6.38 -10.28 -21.80
#